data_AF-A0A9X2C755-F1
#
_entry.id   AF-A0A9X2C755-F1
#
_cell.length_a   1.000
_cell.length_b   1.000
_cell.length_c   1.000
_cell.angle_alpha   90.00
_cell.angle_beta   90.00
_cell.angle_gamma   90.00
#
_symmetry.space_group_name_H-M   'P 1'
#
loop_
_entity.id
_entity.type
_entity.pdbx_description
1 polymer ?
#
loop_
_entity_poly.entity_id
_entity_poly.type
_entity_poly.pdbx_seq_one_letter_code
_entity_poly.pdbx_strand_id
1 'polypeptide(L)'
;MSTLIYLGLGSNQDRAHHLRQALAFLSALLTDVRCSPVFSSPAVGCTGDDFFNLVLSGRTDLALGPLSHVLKQFEARYRRIRGPRIVLPVDIDILLYGDFAGDYEHGVLPRSDLIDKPYVMMPLAALAPDARHPITGTTHGAAWSEFQRSRPLHAKPIAVHCDGVTPYLGREAAGSEDFTMAQQLKALRLRQGLTQRQLAEKARVTHSSISVIETNQASPGVNTLDKILSALSTSLPEFFAQLEQGSALAPPETGRRVFQENRQ
;
A
#
# COMPACT_ATOMS: atom_id res chain seq x y z
N MET A 1 -28.02 6.02 -0.70
CA MET A 1 -26.82 6.50 0.04
C MET A 1 -25.68 5.62 -0.37
N SER A 2 -24.56 6.19 -0.81
CA SER A 2 -23.40 5.40 -1.21
C SER A 2 -22.76 4.77 0.03
N THR A 3 -22.42 3.49 -0.04
CA THR A 3 -21.85 2.70 1.06
C THR A 3 -20.33 2.67 0.92
N LEU A 4 -19.60 2.95 2.00
CA LEU A 4 -18.14 2.78 2.04
C LEU A 4 -17.80 1.28 2.09
N ILE A 5 -16.89 0.86 1.23
CA ILE A 5 -16.43 -0.53 1.15
C ILE A 5 -14.91 -0.61 1.22
N TYR A 6 -14.41 -1.78 1.61
CA TYR A 6 -13.00 -2.12 1.56
C TYR A 6 -12.81 -3.44 0.81
N LEU A 7 -11.95 -3.43 -0.20
CA LEU A 7 -11.66 -4.57 -1.06
C LEU A 7 -10.18 -4.95 -0.91
N GLY A 8 -9.90 -6.23 -0.68
CA GLY A 8 -8.55 -6.78 -0.72
C GLY A 8 -8.26 -7.27 -2.14
N LEU A 9 -7.11 -6.88 -2.68
CA LEU A 9 -6.65 -7.33 -3.99
C LEU A 9 -5.34 -8.08 -3.84
N GLY A 10 -5.19 -9.21 -4.54
CA GLY A 10 -3.99 -10.04 -4.51
C GLY A 10 -3.62 -10.58 -5.89
N SER A 11 -2.34 -10.62 -6.24
CA SER A 11 -1.85 -11.27 -7.47
C SER A 11 -0.43 -11.81 -7.31
N ASN A 12 -0.13 -13.00 -7.85
CA ASN A 12 1.21 -13.63 -7.81
C ASN A 12 1.83 -13.90 -9.20
N GLN A 13 1.16 -13.53 -10.29
CA GLN A 13 1.65 -13.68 -11.66
C GLN A 13 1.37 -12.40 -12.43
N ASP A 14 2.33 -11.88 -13.20
CA ASP A 14 2.23 -10.57 -13.89
C ASP A 14 1.53 -9.51 -13.02
N ARG A 15 1.99 -9.46 -11.75
CA ARG A 15 1.26 -8.92 -10.61
C ARG A 15 0.90 -7.45 -10.81
N ALA A 16 1.85 -6.70 -11.37
CA ALA A 16 1.69 -5.30 -11.71
C ALA A 16 0.57 -5.09 -12.72
N HIS A 17 0.59 -5.85 -13.82
CA HIS A 17 -0.37 -5.73 -14.89
C HIS A 17 -1.78 -6.07 -14.42
N HIS A 18 -1.95 -7.20 -13.73
CA HIS A 18 -3.26 -7.64 -13.26
C HIS A 18 -3.84 -6.73 -12.18
N LEU A 19 -3.02 -6.22 -11.24
CA LEU A 19 -3.49 -5.24 -10.26
C LEU A 19 -3.92 -3.93 -10.94
N ARG A 20 -3.21 -3.45 -11.96
CA ARG A 20 -3.63 -2.24 -12.71
C ARG A 20 -4.97 -2.45 -13.42
N GLN A 21 -5.19 -3.62 -14.02
CA GLN A 21 -6.47 -3.95 -14.65
C GLN A 21 -7.62 -4.00 -13.65
N ALA A 22 -7.40 -4.63 -12.49
CA ALA A 22 -8.38 -4.67 -11.41
C ALA A 22 -8.73 -3.27 -10.91
N LEU A 23 -7.72 -2.43 -10.70
CA LEU A 23 -7.93 -1.06 -10.21
C LEU A 23 -8.66 -0.19 -11.24
N ALA A 24 -8.30 -0.28 -12.52
CA ALA A 24 -9.04 0.42 -13.58
C ALA A 24 -10.51 0.01 -13.62
N PHE A 25 -10.80 -1.28 -13.47
CA PHE A 25 -12.16 -1.79 -13.38
C PHE A 25 -12.91 -1.27 -12.14
N LEU A 26 -12.27 -1.32 -10.97
CA LEU A 26 -12.86 -0.86 -9.71
C LEU A 26 -13.09 0.66 -9.70
N SER A 27 -12.20 1.45 -10.29
CA SER A 27 -12.38 2.90 -10.41
C SER A 27 -13.50 3.30 -11.37
N ALA A 28 -13.90 2.43 -12.28
CA ALA A 28 -15.12 2.63 -13.07
C ALA A 28 -16.40 2.26 -12.30
N LEU A 29 -16.28 1.43 -11.26
CA LEU A 29 -17.39 0.90 -10.45
C LEU A 29 -17.65 1.71 -9.16
N LEU A 30 -16.62 2.40 -8.66
CA LEU A 30 -16.60 3.03 -7.33
C LEU A 30 -16.26 4.51 -7.42
N THR A 31 -16.71 5.28 -6.43
CA THR A 31 -16.30 6.68 -6.22
C THR A 31 -15.37 6.81 -5.01
N ASP A 32 -14.68 7.94 -4.88
CA ASP A 32 -13.76 8.24 -3.76
C ASP A 32 -12.72 7.13 -3.51
N VAL A 33 -12.19 6.59 -4.60
CA VAL A 33 -11.26 5.47 -4.56
C VAL A 33 -9.93 5.91 -3.96
N ARG A 34 -9.46 5.14 -2.98
CA ARG A 34 -8.12 5.26 -2.38
C ARG A 34 -7.52 3.86 -2.25
N CYS A 35 -6.20 3.76 -2.36
CA CYS A 35 -5.49 2.50 -2.26
C CYS A 35 -4.46 2.55 -1.14
N SER A 36 -4.27 1.46 -0.42
CA SER A 36 -3.10 1.28 0.41
C SER A 36 -1.83 1.21 -0.46
N PRO A 37 -0.65 1.31 0.15
CA PRO A 37 0.57 0.79 -0.47
C PRO A 37 0.41 -0.68 -0.88
N VAL A 38 1.23 -1.13 -1.82
CA VAL A 38 1.30 -2.55 -2.19
C VAL A 38 2.29 -3.27 -1.28
N PHE A 39 1.96 -4.49 -0.87
CA PHE A 39 2.77 -5.30 0.02
C PHE A 39 3.12 -6.65 -0.64
N SER A 40 4.38 -7.06 -0.50
CA SER A 40 4.82 -8.41 -0.89
C SER A 40 4.54 -9.40 0.23
N SER A 41 3.97 -10.55 -0.09
CA SER A 41 3.90 -11.71 0.81
C SER A 41 4.33 -12.99 0.10
N PRO A 42 5.01 -13.92 0.78
CA PRO A 42 5.37 -15.21 0.19
C PRO A 42 4.15 -15.95 -0.36
N ALA A 43 4.33 -16.64 -1.48
CA ALA A 43 3.36 -17.61 -1.99
C ALA A 43 3.34 -18.85 -1.07
N VAL A 44 2.36 -18.92 -0.17
CA VAL A 44 2.18 -20.08 0.72
C VAL A 44 1.17 -21.03 0.08
N GLY A 45 1.55 -22.30 -0.11
CA GLY A 45 0.66 -23.33 -0.66
C GLY A 45 0.47 -23.29 -2.20
N CYS A 46 1.22 -22.46 -2.90
CA CYS A 46 1.23 -22.40 -4.37
C CYS A 46 2.66 -22.21 -4.91
N THR A 47 2.84 -22.45 -6.20
CA THR A 47 4.10 -22.21 -6.92
C THR A 47 4.02 -20.88 -7.66
N GLY A 48 5.10 -20.10 -7.66
CA GLY A 48 5.16 -18.79 -8.33
C GLY A 48 5.94 -17.75 -7.54
N ASP A 49 5.86 -16.50 -7.99
CA ASP A 49 6.41 -15.35 -7.29
C ASP A 49 5.62 -15.05 -6.00
N ASP A 50 6.19 -14.21 -5.13
CA ASP A 50 5.45 -13.59 -4.02
C ASP A 50 4.14 -12.96 -4.50
N PHE A 51 3.12 -12.87 -3.64
CA PHE A 51 1.93 -12.07 -3.93
C PHE A 51 2.20 -10.58 -3.73
N PHE A 52 1.65 -9.76 -4.63
CA PHE A 52 1.36 -8.36 -4.35
C PHE A 52 -0.05 -8.25 -3.81
N ASN A 53 -0.18 -7.61 -2.65
CA ASN A 53 -1.43 -7.39 -1.96
C ASN A 53 -1.64 -5.90 -1.69
N LEU A 54 -2.86 -5.41 -1.86
CA LEU A 54 -3.25 -4.07 -1.46
C LEU A 54 -4.71 -4.07 -1.01
N VAL A 55 -5.10 -3.04 -0.25
CA VAL A 55 -6.50 -2.77 0.06
C VAL A 55 -6.93 -1.51 -0.69
N LEU A 56 -8.10 -1.56 -1.31
CA LEU A 56 -8.78 -0.43 -1.90
C LEU A 56 -9.97 -0.06 -1.01
N SER A 57 -10.15 1.23 -0.74
CA SER A 57 -11.40 1.79 -0.22
C SER A 57 -12.12 2.56 -1.32
N GLY A 58 -13.44 2.53 -1.32
CA GLY A 58 -14.27 3.34 -2.22
C GLY A 58 -15.71 3.35 -1.77
N ARG A 59 -16.56 4.12 -2.46
CA ARG A 59 -18.00 4.14 -2.21
C ARG A 59 -18.75 3.52 -3.39
N THR A 60 -19.84 2.84 -3.09
CA THR A 60 -20.71 2.21 -4.10
C THR A 60 -22.18 2.41 -3.77
N ASP A 61 -23.02 2.54 -4.80
CA ASP A 61 -24.47 2.50 -4.67
C ASP A 61 -25.03 1.08 -4.90
N LEU A 62 -24.20 0.12 -5.30
CA LEU A 62 -24.60 -1.27 -5.46
C LEU A 62 -24.81 -1.93 -4.11
N ALA A 63 -25.92 -2.64 -3.95
CA ALA A 63 -26.10 -3.56 -2.83
C ALA A 63 -25.04 -4.67 -2.84
N LEU A 64 -24.79 -5.27 -1.66
CA LEU A 64 -23.74 -6.27 -1.45
C LEU A 64 -23.82 -7.46 -2.42
N GLY A 65 -25.01 -8.01 -2.67
CA GLY A 65 -25.21 -9.11 -3.62
C GLY A 65 -24.77 -8.76 -5.05
N PRO A 66 -25.36 -7.73 -5.68
CA PRO A 66 -24.95 -7.24 -6.99
C PRO A 66 -23.45 -6.88 -7.08
N LEU A 67 -22.90 -6.20 -6.07
CA LEU A 67 -21.47 -5.89 -6.02
C LEU A 67 -20.64 -7.17 -6.08
N SER A 68 -20.94 -8.14 -5.21
CA SER A 68 -20.19 -9.39 -5.18
C SER A 68 -20.28 -10.16 -6.49
N HIS A 69 -21.46 -10.19 -7.11
CA HIS A 69 -21.64 -10.81 -8.42
C HIS A 69 -20.76 -10.16 -9.51
N VAL A 70 -20.72 -8.82 -9.56
CA VAL A 70 -19.89 -8.07 -10.50
C VAL A 70 -18.40 -8.36 -10.31
N LEU A 71 -17.93 -8.43 -9.06
CA LEU A 71 -16.54 -8.78 -8.75
C LEU A 71 -16.21 -10.22 -9.16
N LYS A 72 -17.09 -11.19 -8.85
CA LYS A 72 -16.88 -12.59 -9.24
C LYS A 72 -16.95 -12.80 -10.76
N GLN A 73 -17.78 -12.04 -11.47
CA GLN A 73 -17.78 -12.02 -12.93
C GLN A 73 -16.46 -11.50 -13.49
N PHE A 74 -15.91 -10.42 -12.91
CA PHE A 74 -14.61 -9.89 -13.32
C PHE A 74 -13.52 -10.95 -13.16
N GLU A 75 -13.40 -11.57 -11.98
CA GLU A 75 -12.45 -12.67 -11.75
C GLU A 75 -12.65 -13.84 -12.73
N ALA A 76 -13.90 -14.22 -12.99
CA ALA A 76 -14.23 -15.32 -13.89
C ALA A 76 -13.81 -15.06 -15.35
N ARG A 77 -13.80 -13.80 -15.81
CA ARG A 77 -13.33 -13.46 -17.17
C ARG A 77 -11.84 -13.77 -17.36
N TYR A 78 -11.05 -13.60 -16.31
CA TYR A 78 -9.62 -13.92 -16.30
C TYR A 78 -9.34 -15.41 -16.08
N ARG A 79 -10.26 -16.16 -15.44
CA ARG A 79 -10.18 -17.64 -15.34
C ARG A 79 -10.36 -18.37 -16.67
N ARG A 80 -10.92 -17.72 -17.70
CA ARG A 80 -11.24 -18.37 -19.00
C ARG A 80 -10.06 -18.46 -19.98
N ILE A 81 -8.87 -17.98 -19.60
CA ILE A 81 -7.70 -17.93 -20.47
C ILE A 81 -6.66 -18.98 -20.00
N ARG A 82 -6.72 -20.18 -20.60
CA ARG A 82 -5.79 -21.35 -20.53
C ARG A 82 -6.01 -22.43 -19.43
N GLY A 83 -6.31 -23.65 -19.89
CA GLY A 83 -5.69 -24.91 -19.45
C GLY A 83 -5.85 -25.40 -17.98
N PRO A 84 -5.26 -26.56 -17.63
CA PRO A 84 -5.57 -27.34 -16.43
C PRO A 84 -4.95 -26.83 -15.11
N ARG A 85 -4.27 -25.67 -15.12
CA ARG A 85 -3.69 -25.06 -13.91
C ARG A 85 -4.45 -23.77 -13.63
N ILE A 86 -5.42 -23.85 -12.72
CA ILE A 86 -6.19 -22.70 -12.25
C ILE A 86 -5.21 -21.72 -11.59
N VAL A 87 -4.90 -20.61 -12.26
CA VAL A 87 -4.24 -19.45 -11.66
C VAL A 87 -5.18 -18.28 -11.86
N LEU A 88 -5.62 -17.67 -10.75
CA LEU A 88 -6.36 -16.41 -10.75
C LEU A 88 -5.36 -15.28 -11.01
N PRO A 89 -5.50 -14.51 -12.10
CA PRO A 89 -4.60 -13.39 -12.38
C PRO A 89 -4.66 -12.31 -11.31
N VAL A 90 -5.84 -12.10 -10.72
CA VAL A 90 -6.07 -11.25 -9.55
C VAL A 90 -7.23 -11.83 -8.74
N ASP A 91 -7.10 -11.80 -7.42
CA ASP A 91 -8.14 -12.15 -6.44
C ASP A 91 -8.70 -10.85 -5.85
N ILE A 92 -10.03 -10.72 -5.80
CA ILE A 92 -10.72 -9.55 -5.25
C ILE A 92 -11.71 -10.01 -4.18
N ASP A 93 -11.39 -9.70 -2.93
CA ASP A 93 -12.19 -10.06 -1.77
C ASP A 93 -12.86 -8.83 -1.16
N ILE A 94 -14.16 -8.93 -0.88
CA ILE A 94 -14.85 -7.93 -0.06
C ILE A 94 -14.42 -8.13 1.39
N LEU A 95 -13.77 -7.13 1.97
CA LEU A 95 -13.32 -7.16 3.37
C LEU A 95 -14.40 -6.59 4.30
N LEU A 96 -14.99 -5.47 3.90
CA LEU A 96 -15.98 -4.71 4.67
C LEU A 96 -16.99 -4.04 3.72
N TYR A 97 -18.25 -3.96 4.13
CA TYR A 97 -19.33 -3.27 3.41
C TYR A 97 -20.16 -2.45 4.39
N GLY A 98 -19.85 -1.15 4.52
CA GLY A 98 -20.42 -0.30 5.56
C GLY A 98 -20.30 -0.94 6.94
N ASP A 99 -21.41 -0.94 7.68
CA ASP A 99 -21.53 -1.58 8.99
C ASP A 99 -22.16 -2.98 8.92
N PHE A 100 -22.29 -3.56 7.72
CA PHE A 100 -22.90 -4.88 7.56
C PHE A 100 -22.03 -5.97 8.22
N ALA A 101 -22.68 -6.78 9.06
CA ALA A 101 -22.08 -7.95 9.69
C ALA A 101 -23.03 -9.15 9.56
N GLY A 102 -22.57 -10.23 8.95
CA GLY A 102 -23.34 -11.45 8.72
C GLY A 102 -22.99 -12.16 7.43
N ASP A 103 -23.73 -13.22 7.15
CA ASP A 103 -23.58 -14.03 5.95
C ASP A 103 -24.19 -13.34 4.72
N TYR A 104 -23.60 -13.60 3.56
CA TYR A 104 -24.11 -13.23 2.25
C TYR A 104 -23.80 -14.34 1.24
N GLU A 105 -24.33 -14.21 0.02
CA GLU A 105 -24.28 -15.27 -1.01
C GLU A 105 -22.89 -15.87 -1.28
N HIS A 106 -21.82 -15.10 -1.10
CA HIS A 106 -20.45 -15.52 -1.41
C HIS A 106 -19.50 -15.50 -0.19
N GLY A 107 -20.01 -15.40 1.03
CA GLY A 107 -19.20 -15.49 2.24
C GLY A 107 -19.82 -14.85 3.49
N VAL A 108 -18.97 -14.38 4.39
CA VAL A 108 -19.36 -13.65 5.61
C VAL A 108 -18.60 -12.32 5.69
N LEU A 109 -19.26 -11.28 6.19
CA LEU A 109 -18.66 -9.96 6.43
C LEU A 109 -18.79 -9.56 7.91
N PRO A 110 -17.85 -8.77 8.46
CA PRO A 110 -16.48 -8.55 7.98
C PRO A 110 -15.78 -9.87 7.66
N ARG A 111 -14.87 -9.87 6.67
CA ARG A 111 -14.18 -11.09 6.26
C ARG A 111 -13.54 -11.76 7.49
N SER A 112 -13.86 -13.03 7.71
CA SER A 112 -13.59 -13.72 8.98
C SER A 112 -12.13 -13.81 9.38
N ASP A 113 -11.23 -13.89 8.40
CA ASP A 113 -9.78 -14.03 8.60
C ASP A 113 -9.00 -12.71 8.45
N LEU A 114 -9.72 -11.57 8.43
CA LEU A 114 -9.14 -10.24 8.27
C LEU A 114 -8.05 -9.95 9.31
N ILE A 115 -8.28 -10.34 10.57
CA ILE A 115 -7.33 -10.12 11.67
C ILE A 115 -6.18 -11.14 11.63
N ASP A 116 -6.43 -12.35 11.13
CA ASP A 116 -5.41 -13.42 11.08
C ASP A 116 -4.45 -13.29 9.90
N LYS A 117 -4.88 -12.59 8.83
CA LYS A 117 -4.11 -12.48 7.59
C LYS A 117 -3.31 -11.18 7.54
N PRO A 118 -1.99 -11.24 7.75
CA PRO A 118 -1.14 -10.06 7.86
C PRO A 118 -1.08 -9.23 6.57
N TYR A 119 -1.09 -9.90 5.42
CA TYR A 119 -1.08 -9.27 4.09
C TYR A 119 -2.43 -8.63 3.71
N VAL A 120 -3.47 -8.80 4.54
CA VAL A 120 -4.76 -8.08 4.45
C VAL A 120 -4.82 -6.99 5.51
N MET A 121 -4.50 -7.35 6.76
CA MET A 121 -4.59 -6.45 7.90
C MET A 121 -3.66 -5.25 7.80
N MET A 122 -2.41 -5.48 7.38
CA MET A 122 -1.40 -4.44 7.23
C MET A 122 -1.82 -3.37 6.20
N PRO A 123 -2.20 -3.70 4.95
CA PRO A 123 -2.68 -2.69 4.00
C PRO A 123 -3.96 -2.00 4.46
N LEU A 124 -4.89 -2.71 5.11
CA LEU A 124 -6.11 -2.10 5.64
C LEU A 124 -5.81 -1.08 6.74
N ALA A 125 -4.93 -1.40 7.68
CA ALA A 125 -4.52 -0.50 8.75
C ALA A 125 -3.70 0.69 8.24
N ALA A 126 -2.92 0.51 7.17
CA ALA A 126 -2.21 1.61 6.52
C ALA A 126 -3.17 2.60 5.83
N LEU A 127 -4.23 2.08 5.18
CA LEU A 127 -5.21 2.91 4.46
C LEU A 127 -6.23 3.58 5.38
N ALA A 128 -6.70 2.87 6.41
CA ALA A 128 -7.79 3.33 7.27
C ALA A 128 -7.54 2.98 8.74
N PRO A 129 -6.51 3.58 9.37
CA PRO A 129 -6.10 3.24 10.74
C PRO A 129 -7.21 3.49 11.76
N ASP A 130 -8.04 4.52 11.55
CA ASP A 130 -9.09 4.94 12.48
C ASP A 130 -10.45 4.30 12.19
N ALA A 131 -10.62 3.64 11.04
CA ALA A 131 -11.86 2.94 10.72
C ALA A 131 -12.05 1.76 11.69
N ARG A 132 -13.30 1.59 12.14
CA ARG A 132 -13.66 0.59 13.15
C ARG A 132 -14.20 -0.66 12.49
N HIS A 133 -13.77 -1.80 13.02
CA HIS A 133 -14.34 -3.08 12.65
C HIS A 133 -15.82 -3.16 13.09
N PRO A 134 -16.78 -3.48 12.21
CA PRO A 134 -18.22 -3.45 12.51
C PRO A 134 -18.65 -4.29 13.72
N ILE A 135 -18.02 -5.45 13.94
CA ILE A 135 -18.35 -6.35 15.06
C ILE A 135 -17.66 -5.94 16.37
N THR A 136 -16.34 -5.74 16.36
CA THR A 136 -15.55 -5.55 17.60
C THR A 136 -15.44 -4.09 18.03
N GLY A 137 -15.72 -3.14 17.14
CA GLY A 137 -15.54 -1.70 17.37
C GLY A 137 -14.07 -1.25 17.43
N THR A 138 -13.12 -2.17 17.42
CA THR A 138 -11.68 -1.89 17.43
C THR A 138 -11.25 -1.21 16.14
N THR A 139 -10.39 -0.21 16.22
CA THR A 139 -9.83 0.45 15.03
C THR A 139 -8.82 -0.47 14.33
N HIS A 140 -8.71 -0.39 13.01
CA HIS A 140 -7.75 -1.24 12.28
C HIS A 140 -6.31 -0.98 12.70
N GLY A 141 -5.93 0.26 13.00
CA GLY A 141 -4.61 0.59 13.54
C GLY A 141 -4.33 -0.06 14.89
N ALA A 142 -5.33 -0.09 15.79
CA ALA A 142 -5.19 -0.75 17.10
C ALA A 142 -5.09 -2.27 16.96
N ALA A 143 -5.96 -2.86 16.13
CA ALA A 143 -5.93 -4.31 15.87
C ALA A 143 -4.61 -4.74 15.19
N TRP A 144 -4.06 -3.91 14.30
CA TRP A 144 -2.75 -4.17 13.69
C TRP A 144 -1.61 -4.10 14.70
N SER A 145 -1.62 -3.11 15.59
CA SER A 145 -0.64 -2.99 16.68
C SER A 145 -0.65 -4.22 17.59
N GLU A 146 -1.85 -4.74 17.90
CA GLU A 146 -2.00 -5.97 18.68
C GLU A 146 -1.49 -7.22 17.92
N PHE A 147 -1.79 -7.32 16.63
CA PHE A 147 -1.26 -8.38 15.78
C PHE A 147 0.27 -8.40 15.82
N GLN A 148 0.92 -7.23 15.66
CA GLN A 148 2.38 -7.14 15.65
C GLN A 148 3.03 -7.56 16.98
N ARG A 149 2.35 -7.31 18.11
CA ARG A 149 2.80 -7.76 19.43
C ARG A 149 2.74 -9.28 19.57
N SER A 150 1.68 -9.89 19.06
CA SER A 150 1.44 -11.34 19.21
C SER A 150 2.16 -12.20 18.16
N ARG A 151 2.38 -11.68 16.96
CA ARG A 151 2.99 -12.39 15.82
C ARG A 151 3.84 -11.46 14.95
N PRO A 152 5.16 -11.34 15.18
CA PRO A 152 6.03 -10.56 14.31
C PRO A 152 6.11 -11.18 12.90
N LEU A 153 5.96 -10.35 11.87
CA LEU A 153 5.86 -10.80 10.47
C LEU A 153 7.10 -10.49 9.62
N HIS A 154 7.19 -11.22 8.51
CA HIS A 154 8.11 -11.01 7.40
C HIS A 154 7.44 -10.46 6.12
N ALA A 155 6.35 -9.69 6.24
CA ALA A 155 5.78 -8.99 5.08
C ALA A 155 6.57 -7.70 4.79
N LYS A 156 6.86 -7.44 3.51
CA LYS A 156 7.66 -6.28 3.08
C LYS A 156 6.77 -5.30 2.33
N PRO A 157 6.64 -4.04 2.77
CA PRO A 157 6.01 -3.01 1.95
C PRO A 157 6.83 -2.84 0.68
N ILE A 158 6.15 -2.72 -0.44
CA ILE A 158 6.78 -2.37 -1.70
C ILE A 158 6.35 -0.94 -1.99
N ALA A 159 7.32 -0.07 -2.24
CA ALA A 159 7.04 1.26 -2.75
C ALA A 159 6.38 1.12 -4.13
N VAL A 160 5.09 1.41 -4.18
CA VAL A 160 4.33 1.46 -5.42
C VAL A 160 3.65 2.81 -5.45
N HIS A 161 4.01 3.60 -6.45
CA HIS A 161 3.42 4.93 -6.64
C HIS A 161 2.02 4.79 -7.19
N CYS A 162 1.06 5.45 -6.58
CA CYS A 162 -0.31 5.49 -7.08
C CYS A 162 -0.55 6.87 -7.71
N ASP A 163 -0.38 6.98 -9.03
CA ASP A 163 -0.86 8.16 -9.76
C ASP A 163 -2.38 8.03 -9.91
N GLY A 164 -3.09 8.43 -8.87
CA GLY A 164 -4.56 8.57 -8.81
C GLY A 164 -5.38 7.28 -8.85
N VAL A 165 -4.95 6.24 -9.56
CA VAL A 165 -5.64 4.93 -9.70
C VAL A 165 -4.66 3.79 -10.03
N THR A 166 -3.42 4.08 -10.45
CA THR A 166 -2.55 3.07 -11.07
C THR A 166 -1.26 2.84 -10.27
N PRO A 167 -1.03 1.64 -9.70
CA PRO A 167 0.22 1.29 -9.05
C PRO A 167 1.37 1.20 -10.06
N TYR A 168 2.34 2.11 -9.96
CA TYR A 168 3.60 2.09 -10.67
C TYR A 168 4.63 1.32 -9.85
N LEU A 169 4.90 0.08 -10.27
CA LEU A 169 6.04 -0.71 -9.83
C LEU A 169 7.21 -0.33 -10.75
N GLY A 170 8.20 0.43 -10.24
CA GLY A 170 9.45 0.62 -10.97
C GLY A 170 10.10 -0.74 -11.24
N ARG A 171 10.54 -1.12 -12.43
CA ARG A 171 10.89 -0.38 -13.65
C ARG A 171 10.69 -1.35 -14.84
N GLU A 172 10.03 -0.93 -15.92
CA GLU A 172 10.61 -1.02 -17.25
C GLU A 172 10.34 0.30 -18.01
N ALA A 173 11.43 0.87 -18.51
CA ALA A 173 11.59 1.98 -19.47
C ALA A 173 11.07 3.40 -19.17
N ALA A 174 12.06 4.27 -18.88
CA ALA A 174 12.29 5.59 -19.47
C ALA A 174 11.21 6.68 -19.43
N GLY A 175 11.44 7.70 -18.59
CA GLY A 175 11.13 9.08 -18.96
C GLY A 175 9.91 9.74 -18.32
N SER A 176 9.82 9.79 -17.00
CA SER A 176 9.12 10.85 -16.24
C SER A 176 9.68 10.92 -14.82
N GLU A 177 9.88 12.13 -14.30
CA GLU A 177 10.50 12.39 -13.00
C GLU A 177 9.49 12.17 -11.85
N ASP A 178 9.13 10.91 -11.58
CA ASP A 178 8.19 10.57 -10.50
C ASP A 178 8.93 10.25 -9.17
N PHE A 179 8.46 10.88 -8.09
CA PHE A 179 9.18 11.06 -6.81
C PHE A 179 9.03 9.87 -5.83
N THR A 180 9.84 8.82 -5.96
CA THR A 180 9.79 7.54 -5.22
C THR A 180 9.83 7.64 -3.67
N MET A 181 9.35 6.61 -2.95
CA MET A 181 9.50 6.46 -1.49
C MET A 181 10.95 6.63 -1.01
N ALA A 182 11.91 6.10 -1.78
CA ALA A 182 13.34 6.27 -1.51
C ALA A 182 13.76 7.74 -1.59
N GLN A 183 13.24 8.49 -2.56
CA GLN A 183 13.46 9.93 -2.69
C GLN A 183 12.78 10.71 -1.55
N GLN A 184 11.58 10.31 -1.10
CA GLN A 184 10.91 10.95 0.03
C GLN A 184 11.61 10.71 1.37
N LEU A 185 12.04 9.47 1.64
CA LEU A 185 12.85 9.16 2.84
C LEU A 185 14.16 9.95 2.85
N LYS A 186 14.83 10.03 1.69
CA LYS A 186 16.03 10.83 1.51
C LYS A 186 15.74 12.33 1.73
N ALA A 187 14.62 12.85 1.21
CA ALA A 187 14.23 14.24 1.38
C ALA A 187 13.95 14.59 2.85
N LEU A 188 13.18 13.74 3.56
CA LEU A 188 12.92 13.88 5.00
C LEU A 188 14.22 13.86 5.81
N ARG A 189 15.13 12.93 5.50
CA ARG A 189 16.45 12.86 6.14
C ARG A 189 17.24 14.15 5.96
N LEU A 190 17.33 14.64 4.72
CA LEU A 190 18.09 15.85 4.40
C LEU A 190 17.50 17.10 5.07
N ARG A 191 16.17 17.18 5.22
CA ARG A 191 15.51 18.27 5.96
C ARG A 191 15.85 18.30 7.44
N GLN A 192 16.03 17.14 8.04
CA GLN A 192 16.53 17.05 9.41
C GLN A 192 18.04 17.29 9.53
N GLY A 193 18.75 17.55 8.41
CA GLY A 193 20.20 17.75 8.41
C GLY A 193 20.99 16.48 8.74
N LEU A 194 20.39 15.30 8.60
CA LEU A 194 21.01 14.04 8.99
C LEU A 194 21.80 13.43 7.83
N THR A 195 22.98 12.88 8.13
CA THR A 195 23.67 11.93 7.25
C THR A 195 22.98 10.56 7.30
N GLN A 196 23.24 9.69 6.31
CA GLN A 196 22.70 8.32 6.33
C GLN A 196 23.13 7.54 7.58
N ARG A 197 24.36 7.78 8.06
CA ARG A 197 24.90 7.16 9.28
C ARG A 197 24.19 7.63 10.54
N GLN A 198 23.95 8.93 10.66
CA GLN A 198 23.20 9.49 11.79
C GLN A 198 21.74 9.02 11.80
N LEU A 199 21.09 8.92 10.63
CA LEU A 199 19.75 8.34 10.54
C LEU A 199 19.76 6.86 10.97
N ALA A 200 20.73 6.09 10.50
CA ALA A 200 20.86 4.67 10.86
C ALA A 200 21.01 4.48 12.39
N GLU A 201 21.86 5.28 13.03
CA GLU A 201 22.04 5.28 14.49
C GLU A 201 20.74 5.67 15.21
N LYS A 202 20.09 6.76 14.78
CA LYS A 202 18.83 7.24 15.37
C LYS A 202 17.68 6.23 15.24
N ALA A 203 17.61 5.52 14.11
CA ALA A 203 16.61 4.49 13.82
C ALA A 203 16.98 3.09 14.36
N ARG A 204 18.19 2.91 14.92
CA ARG A 204 18.72 1.60 15.35
C ARG A 204 18.68 0.55 14.22
N VAL A 205 19.12 0.95 13.02
CA VAL A 205 19.27 0.09 11.83
C VAL A 205 20.69 0.20 11.29
N THR A 206 21.10 -0.71 10.39
CA THR A 206 22.44 -0.64 9.81
C THR A 206 22.55 0.49 8.77
N HIS A 207 23.74 1.09 8.65
CA HIS A 207 24.03 2.06 7.59
C HIS A 207 23.80 1.47 6.19
N SER A 208 24.16 0.20 5.99
CA SER A 208 23.92 -0.51 4.73
C SER A 208 22.43 -0.54 4.38
N SER A 209 21.54 -0.74 5.37
CA SER A 209 20.09 -0.72 5.16
C SER A 209 19.62 0.64 4.63
N ILE A 210 20.01 1.75 5.29
CA ILE A 210 19.65 3.10 4.82
C ILE A 210 20.17 3.36 3.40
N SER A 211 21.42 2.98 3.14
CA SER A 211 22.04 3.19 1.82
C SER A 211 21.25 2.49 0.72
N VAL A 212 20.98 1.19 0.85
CA VAL A 212 20.26 0.43 -0.20
C VAL A 212 18.82 0.88 -0.36
N ILE A 213 18.19 1.39 0.72
CA ILE A 213 16.84 1.97 0.67
C ILE A 213 16.84 3.27 -0.14
N GLU A 214 17.71 4.22 0.19
CA GLU A 214 17.73 5.53 -0.47
C GLU A 214 18.22 5.48 -1.93
N THR A 215 18.98 4.45 -2.30
CA THR A 215 19.38 4.20 -3.69
C THR A 215 18.38 3.34 -4.45
N ASN A 216 17.21 3.05 -3.87
CA ASN A 216 16.15 2.25 -4.47
C ASN A 216 16.59 0.82 -4.86
N GLN A 217 17.60 0.28 -4.17
CA GLN A 217 18.09 -1.10 -4.37
C GLN A 217 17.31 -2.11 -3.52
N ALA A 218 16.70 -1.68 -2.41
CA ALA A 218 15.84 -2.51 -1.59
C ALA A 218 14.75 -1.66 -0.89
N SER A 219 13.59 -2.26 -0.63
CA SER A 219 12.55 -1.63 0.21
C SER A 219 12.70 -2.07 1.67
N PRO A 220 12.55 -1.16 2.66
CA PRO A 220 12.59 -1.53 4.07
C PRO A 220 11.38 -2.41 4.43
N GLY A 221 11.56 -3.41 5.29
CA GLY A 221 10.42 -4.07 5.95
C GLY A 221 9.64 -3.08 6.82
N VAL A 222 8.37 -3.34 7.15
CA VAL A 222 7.52 -2.38 7.89
C VAL A 222 8.15 -1.96 9.23
N ASN A 223 8.74 -2.90 9.98
CA ASN A 223 9.41 -2.58 11.25
C ASN A 223 10.66 -1.70 11.04
N THR A 224 11.40 -1.92 9.96
CA THR A 224 12.55 -1.08 9.59
C THR A 224 12.08 0.31 9.14
N LEU A 225 11.00 0.38 8.35
CA LEU A 225 10.42 1.63 7.89
C LEU A 225 9.87 2.44 9.07
N ASP A 226 9.11 1.82 9.96
CA ASP A 226 8.55 2.44 11.15
C ASP A 226 9.63 3.03 12.06
N LYS A 227 10.73 2.30 12.27
CA LYS A 227 11.92 2.81 13.00
C LYS A 227 12.56 4.02 12.31
N ILE A 228 12.69 3.98 10.99
CA ILE A 228 13.24 5.09 10.20
C ILE A 228 12.32 6.31 10.28
N LEU A 229 11.02 6.13 10.10
CA LEU A 229 10.02 7.19 10.15
C LEU A 229 9.92 7.81 11.55
N SER A 230 9.92 6.97 12.60
CA SER A 230 9.99 7.42 14.00
C SER A 230 11.24 8.26 14.26
N ALA A 231 12.39 7.84 13.73
CA ALA A 231 13.63 8.62 13.81
C ALA A 231 13.56 9.94 13.00
N LEU A 232 12.71 9.99 11.97
CA LEU A 232 12.41 11.19 11.18
C LEU A 232 11.19 11.97 11.71
N SER A 233 10.73 11.67 12.93
CA SER A 233 9.63 12.38 13.59
C SER A 233 8.33 12.41 12.76
N THR A 234 8.07 11.36 11.99
CA THR A 234 6.84 11.14 11.23
C THR A 234 6.31 9.74 11.52
N SER A 235 5.08 9.46 11.11
CA SER A 235 4.46 8.13 11.22
C SER A 235 4.29 7.47 9.86
N LEU A 236 4.02 6.16 9.83
CA LEU A 236 3.66 5.42 8.62
C LEU A 236 2.43 6.04 7.90
N PRO A 237 1.29 6.29 8.57
CA PRO A 237 0.13 6.90 7.92
C PRO A 237 0.43 8.28 7.34
N GLU A 238 1.12 9.15 8.10
CA GLU A 238 1.45 10.50 7.66
C GLU A 238 2.42 10.51 6.47
N PHE A 239 3.41 9.61 6.50
CA PHE A 239 4.38 9.45 5.42
C PHE A 239 3.71 9.02 4.11
N PHE A 240 2.78 8.06 4.15
CA PHE A 240 2.06 7.62 2.95
C PHE A 240 1.03 8.64 2.48
N ALA A 241 0.33 9.34 3.38
CA ALA A 241 -0.56 10.44 3.01
C ALA A 241 0.18 11.57 2.26
N GLN A 242 1.43 11.85 2.64
CA GLN A 242 2.27 12.84 1.94
C GLN A 242 2.78 12.34 0.58
N LEU A 243 3.01 11.04 0.43
CA LEU A 243 3.39 10.43 -0.85
C LEU A 243 2.24 10.49 -1.87
N GLU A 244 1.00 10.26 -1.42
CA GLU A 244 -0.20 10.28 -2.27
C GLU A 244 -0.58 11.67 -2.78
N GLN A 245 -0.23 12.73 -2.05
CA GLN A 245 -0.59 14.10 -2.42
C GLN A 245 0.31 14.69 -3.52
N GLY A 246 1.33 13.96 -3.99
CA GLY A 246 2.21 14.41 -5.08
C GLY A 246 2.91 15.75 -4.81
N SER A 247 2.90 16.23 -3.56
CA SER A 247 3.48 17.53 -3.27
C SER A 247 4.99 17.37 -3.31
N ALA A 248 5.59 17.85 -4.38
CA ALA A 248 6.93 18.39 -4.32
C ALA A 248 6.91 19.48 -3.24
N LEU A 249 7.18 19.10 -1.98
CA LEU A 249 7.66 20.08 -1.04
C LEU A 249 9.04 20.44 -1.59
N ALA A 250 9.11 21.60 -2.26
CA ALA A 250 10.32 22.13 -2.84
C ALA A 250 11.50 21.96 -1.86
N PRO A 251 12.72 21.69 -2.34
CA PRO A 251 13.88 21.80 -1.47
C PRO A 251 13.89 23.21 -0.85
N PRO A 252 14.30 23.37 0.42
CA PRO A 252 14.51 24.71 0.95
C PRO A 252 15.44 25.43 -0.02
N GLU A 253 15.10 26.67 -0.40
CA GLU A 253 15.95 27.49 -1.25
C GLU A 253 17.36 27.50 -0.65
N THR A 254 18.25 26.67 -1.21
CA THR A 254 19.67 26.75 -0.94
C THR A 254 20.07 28.10 -1.50
N GLY A 255 20.38 29.01 -0.58
CA GLY A 255 20.45 30.44 -0.82
C GLY A 255 21.09 30.80 -2.16
N ARG A 256 20.40 31.69 -2.89
CA ARG A 256 21.02 32.51 -3.93
C ARG A 256 22.34 33.04 -3.38
N ARG A 257 23.46 32.47 -3.83
CA ARG A 257 24.72 33.20 -3.84
C ARG A 257 24.51 34.35 -4.80
N VAL A 258 24.18 35.51 -4.25
CA VAL A 258 24.35 36.79 -4.92
C VAL A 258 25.86 36.91 -5.16
N PHE A 259 26.33 36.49 -6.33
CA PHE A 259 27.57 37.03 -6.86
C PHE A 259 27.24 38.47 -7.24
N GLN A 260 27.56 39.40 -6.35
CA GLN A 260 27.69 40.81 -6.72
C GLN A 260 28.89 40.91 -7.65
N GLU A 261 28.63 41.22 -8.92
CA GLU A 261 29.60 41.84 -9.80
C GLU A 261 29.99 43.19 -9.18
N ASN A 262 31.19 43.28 -8.60
CA ASN A 262 31.85 44.56 -8.43
C ASN A 262 32.83 44.73 -9.59
N ARG A 263 32.38 45.46 -10.61
CA ARG A 263 33.25 46.28 -11.44
C ARG A 263 33.76 47.44 -10.59
N GLN A 264 35.07 47.48 -10.36
CA GLN A 264 35.90 48.69 -10.49
C GLN A 264 37.23 48.26 -11.11
#